data_AF-A0AB34H906-F1
#
_entry.id   AF-A0AB34H906-F1
#
_cell.length_a   1.000
_cell.length_b   1.000
_cell.length_c   1.000
_cell.angle_alpha   90.00
_cell.angle_beta   90.00
_cell.angle_gamma   90.00
#
_symmetry.space_group_name_H-M   'P 1'
#
loop_
_entity.id
_entity.type
_entity.pdbx_description
1 polymer ?
#
loop_
_entity_poly.entity_id
_entity_poly.type
_entity_poly.pdbx_seq_one_letter_code
_entity_poly.pdbx_strand_id
1 'polypeptide(L)'
;MPLENLEEEGLPKNPDLRIAQLRFLLSLPEHRGDAAVRDELMAAVRDNNMAPYYEALCKSLDWQMDVDLLSKMKKANEDELKRLDEELEDAEKNLGESEIRDAMMAKAEYLCRIGDKR
;
A
#
# COMPACT_ATOMS: atom_id res chain seq x y z
N MET A 1 31.39 18.52 -5.16
CA MET A 1 29.97 18.95 -5.20
C MET A 1 29.25 18.21 -4.09
N PRO A 2 28.31 18.85 -3.37
CA PRO A 2 27.50 18.13 -2.39
C PRO A 2 26.74 17.03 -3.15
N LEU A 3 26.62 15.86 -2.55
CA LEU A 3 25.80 14.77 -3.08
C LEU A 3 24.36 15.29 -3.12
N GLU A 4 23.91 15.69 -4.31
CA GLU A 4 22.51 15.93 -4.58
C GLU A 4 21.77 14.62 -4.23
N ASN A 5 20.71 14.75 -3.44
CA ASN A 5 19.96 13.63 -2.92
C ASN A 5 19.14 13.00 -4.05
N LEU A 6 19.81 12.22 -4.90
CA LEU A 6 19.26 11.54 -6.09
C LEU A 6 18.10 10.59 -5.78
N GLU A 7 17.81 10.33 -4.51
CA GLU A 7 16.68 9.51 -4.07
C GLU A 7 15.32 10.20 -4.30
N GLU A 8 15.29 11.53 -4.45
CA GLU A 8 14.04 12.30 -4.69
C GLU A 8 13.58 12.34 -6.16
N GLU A 9 14.45 12.01 -7.13
CA GLU A 9 14.10 11.95 -8.58
C GLU A 9 13.61 10.57 -9.05
N GLY A 10 13.03 9.78 -8.13
CA GLY A 10 12.48 8.46 -8.44
C GLY A 10 11.01 8.54 -8.88
N LEU A 11 10.60 7.64 -9.78
CA LEU A 11 9.18 7.36 -10.00
C LEU A 11 8.51 6.99 -8.67
N PRO A 12 7.22 7.33 -8.48
CA PRO A 12 6.48 6.89 -7.30
C PRO A 12 6.60 5.37 -7.17
N LYS A 13 6.98 4.91 -5.97
CA LYS A 13 7.18 3.49 -5.66
C LYS A 13 5.84 2.78 -5.54
N ASN A 14 5.15 2.62 -6.66
CA ASN A 14 3.81 2.04 -6.72
C ASN A 14 3.69 1.01 -7.84
N PRO A 15 3.66 -0.31 -7.53
CA PRO A 15 3.79 -0.91 -6.20
C PRO A 15 5.24 -0.90 -5.68
N ASP A 16 5.45 -0.79 -4.36
CA ASP A 16 6.78 -0.88 -3.75
C ASP A 16 7.33 -2.32 -3.85
N LEU A 17 8.26 -2.53 -4.77
CA LEU A 17 8.88 -3.82 -5.05
C LEU A 17 9.66 -4.39 -3.86
N ARG A 18 10.10 -3.54 -2.92
CA ARG A 18 10.81 -4.00 -1.71
C ARG A 18 9.91 -4.85 -0.83
N ILE A 19 8.63 -4.51 -0.73
CA ILE A 19 7.63 -5.27 0.03
C ILE A 19 7.51 -6.70 -0.51
N ALA A 20 7.54 -6.86 -1.84
CA ALA A 20 7.53 -8.17 -2.48
C ALA A 20 8.80 -8.99 -2.18
N GLN A 21 9.96 -8.33 -2.15
CA GLN A 21 11.24 -8.96 -1.81
C GLN A 21 11.29 -9.40 -0.34
N LEU A 22 10.87 -8.54 0.60
CA LEU A 22 10.81 -8.84 2.04
C LEU A 22 9.87 -10.02 2.32
N ARG A 23 8.70 -10.06 1.67
CA ARG A 23 7.78 -11.20 1.76
C ARG A 23 8.42 -12.49 1.24
N PHE A 24 9.13 -12.43 0.11
CA PHE A 24 9.80 -13.60 -0.43
C PHE A 24 10.89 -14.09 0.54
N LEU A 25 11.68 -13.18 1.11
CA LEU A 25 12.72 -13.51 2.07
C LEU A 25 12.13 -14.25 3.29
N LEU A 26 11.02 -13.77 3.86
CA LEU A 26 10.34 -14.43 4.98
C LEU A 26 9.71 -15.78 4.63
N SER A 27 9.50 -16.06 3.33
CA SER A 27 9.01 -17.36 2.89
C SER A 27 10.11 -18.43 2.89
N LEU A 28 11.38 -18.02 2.83
CA LEU A 28 12.53 -18.92 2.87
C LEU A 28 12.76 -19.43 4.31
N PRO A 29 13.04 -20.74 4.49
CA PRO A 29 13.23 -21.32 5.82
C PRO A 29 14.40 -20.70 6.60
N GLU A 30 15.43 -20.20 5.89
CA GLU A 30 16.61 -19.58 6.48
C GLU A 30 16.32 -18.21 7.12
N HIS A 31 15.34 -17.49 6.59
CA HIS A 31 14.99 -16.12 7.01
C HIS A 31 13.59 -16.01 7.63
N ARG A 32 12.86 -17.12 7.76
CA ARG A 32 11.51 -17.15 8.36
C ARG A 32 11.47 -16.59 9.79
N GLY A 33 12.56 -16.70 10.53
CA GLY A 33 12.70 -16.17 11.89
C GLY A 33 13.35 -14.79 11.97
N ASP A 34 13.63 -14.13 10.85
CA ASP A 34 14.31 -12.85 10.82
C ASP A 34 13.37 -11.72 11.27
N ALA A 35 13.57 -11.26 12.51
CA ALA A 35 12.77 -10.20 13.11
C ALA A 35 12.96 -8.85 12.39
N ALA A 36 14.17 -8.57 11.88
CA ALA A 36 14.44 -7.29 11.21
C ALA A 36 13.66 -7.21 9.89
N VAL A 37 13.66 -8.28 9.10
CA VAL A 37 12.91 -8.36 7.83
C VAL A 37 11.40 -8.29 8.09
N ARG A 38 10.93 -8.94 9.17
CA ARG A 38 9.53 -8.86 9.59
C ARG A 38 9.13 -7.44 10.00
N ASP A 39 9.95 -6.76 10.79
CA ASP A 39 9.64 -5.43 11.27
C ASP A 39 9.65 -4.41 10.13
N GLU A 40 10.60 -4.53 9.18
CA GLU A 40 10.64 -3.71 7.97
C GLU A 40 9.37 -3.92 7.11
N LEU A 41 8.96 -5.19 6.91
CA LEU A 41 7.72 -5.49 6.18
C LEU A 41 6.49 -4.95 6.89
N MET A 42 6.41 -5.11 8.21
CA MET A 42 5.28 -4.64 9.01
C MET A 42 5.22 -3.11 9.08
N ALA A 43 6.35 -2.42 9.07
CA ALA A 43 6.41 -0.96 8.96
C ALA A 43 5.78 -0.51 7.62
N ALA A 44 6.23 -1.09 6.50
CA ALA A 44 5.67 -0.76 5.18
C ALA A 44 4.15 -1.05 5.07
N VAL A 45 3.69 -2.14 5.69
CA VAL A 45 2.25 -2.49 5.74
C VAL A 45 1.45 -1.45 6.51
N ARG A 46 1.97 -0.97 7.65
CA ARG A 46 1.32 0.05 8.49
C ARG A 46 1.30 1.41 7.80
N ASP A 47 2.44 1.84 7.28
CA ASP A 47 2.61 3.16 6.67
C ASP A 47 1.72 3.35 5.44
N ASN A 48 1.49 2.27 4.68
CA ASN A 48 0.68 2.29 3.46
C ASN A 48 -0.75 1.77 3.66
N ASN A 49 -1.18 1.49 4.89
CA ASN A 49 -2.49 0.89 5.20
C ASN A 49 -2.83 -0.34 4.32
N MET A 50 -1.87 -1.26 4.15
CA MET A 50 -2.02 -2.39 3.22
C MET A 50 -2.89 -3.52 3.80
N ALA A 51 -4.11 -3.22 4.23
CA ALA A 51 -5.00 -4.17 4.90
C ALA A 51 -5.24 -5.47 4.10
N PRO A 52 -5.61 -5.44 2.80
CA PRO A 52 -5.82 -6.66 2.02
C PRO A 52 -4.55 -7.52 1.92
N TYR A 53 -3.40 -6.85 1.76
CA TYR A 53 -2.10 -7.51 1.72
C TYR A 53 -1.73 -8.13 3.06
N TYR A 54 -1.97 -7.43 4.18
CA TYR A 54 -1.71 -7.93 5.53
C TYR A 54 -2.52 -9.20 5.83
N GLU A 55 -3.80 -9.23 5.46
CA GLU A 55 -4.63 -10.43 5.61
C GLU A 55 -4.07 -11.63 4.82
N ALA A 56 -3.63 -11.39 3.58
CA ALA A 56 -3.01 -12.43 2.76
C ALA A 56 -1.66 -12.89 3.31
N LEU A 57 -0.86 -11.95 3.82
CA LEU A 57 0.45 -12.20 4.42
C LEU A 57 0.32 -13.09 5.66
N CYS A 58 -0.55 -12.72 6.60
CA CYS A 58 -0.82 -13.49 7.81
C CYS A 58 -1.25 -14.93 7.49
N LYS A 59 -2.13 -15.11 6.49
CA LYS A 59 -2.54 -16.45 6.02
C LYS A 59 -1.39 -17.24 5.40
N SER A 60 -0.51 -16.59 4.64
CA SER A 60 0.58 -17.27 3.93
C SER A 60 1.77 -17.65 4.81
N LEU A 61 2.06 -16.85 5.84
CA LEU A 61 3.18 -17.06 6.77
C LEU A 61 2.75 -17.67 8.10
N ASP A 62 1.47 -18.02 8.24
CA ASP A 62 0.86 -18.54 9.48
C ASP A 62 1.10 -17.62 10.70
N TRP A 63 0.99 -16.30 10.46
CA TRP A 63 1.18 -15.30 11.51
C TRP A 63 -0.14 -14.99 12.21
N GLN A 64 -0.05 -14.77 13.52
CA GLN A 64 -1.18 -14.24 14.29
C GLN A 64 -1.57 -12.86 13.76
N MET A 65 -2.83 -12.76 13.34
CA MET A 65 -3.42 -11.52 12.83
C MET A 65 -3.80 -10.59 13.98
N ASP A 66 -3.34 -9.34 13.90
CA ASP A 66 -3.76 -8.27 14.79
C ASP A 66 -5.06 -7.65 14.25
N VAL A 67 -6.17 -7.98 14.90
CA VAL A 67 -7.52 -7.55 14.49
C VAL A 67 -7.69 -6.05 14.68
N ASP A 68 -7.08 -5.45 15.71
CA ASP A 68 -7.17 -4.02 15.97
C ASP A 68 -6.40 -3.23 14.92
N LEU A 69 -5.19 -3.69 14.58
CA LEU A 69 -4.40 -3.11 13.49
C LEU A 69 -5.15 -3.23 12.15
N LEU A 70 -5.70 -4.40 11.86
CA LEU A 70 -6.47 -4.63 10.63
C LEU A 70 -7.68 -3.71 10.54
N SER A 71 -8.45 -3.57 11.63
CA SER A 71 -9.62 -2.69 11.67
C SER A 71 -9.24 -1.24 11.44
N LYS A 72 -8.15 -0.77 12.04
CA LYS A 72 -7.63 0.59 11.81
C LYS A 72 -7.26 0.83 10.36
N MET A 73 -6.50 -0.08 9.74
CA MET A 73 -6.11 0.05 8.33
C MET A 73 -7.32 -0.04 7.40
N LYS A 74 -8.28 -0.93 7.65
CA LYS A 74 -9.52 -1.02 6.86
C LYS A 74 -10.33 0.27 6.93
N LYS A 75 -10.47 0.85 8.12
CA LYS A 75 -11.17 2.12 8.29
C LYS A 75 -10.48 3.25 7.52
N ALA A 76 -9.15 3.35 7.63
CA ALA A 76 -8.39 4.33 6.86
C ALA A 76 -8.57 4.15 5.34
N ASN A 77 -8.62 2.90 4.87
CA ASN A 77 -8.87 2.59 3.46
C ASN A 77 -10.28 2.97 3.02
N GLU A 78 -11.29 2.68 3.84
CA GLU A 78 -12.68 3.07 3.55
C GLU A 78 -12.84 4.59 3.49
N ASP A 79 -12.27 5.32 4.45
CA ASP A 79 -12.34 6.78 4.51
C ASP A 79 -11.67 7.42 3.27
N GLU A 80 -10.49 6.93 2.87
CA GLU A 80 -9.75 7.49 1.73
C GLU A 80 -10.35 7.07 0.38
N LEU A 81 -10.83 5.82 0.23
CA LEU A 81 -11.55 5.40 -0.97
C LEU A 81 -12.85 6.21 -1.14
N LYS A 82 -13.56 6.49 -0.05
CA LYS A 82 -14.76 7.33 -0.09
C LYS A 82 -14.42 8.75 -0.55
N ARG A 83 -13.31 9.33 -0.06
CA ARG A 83 -12.84 10.65 -0.50
C ARG A 83 -12.53 10.66 -2.00
N LEU A 84 -11.84 9.64 -2.50
CA LEU A 84 -11.49 9.51 -3.92
C LEU A 84 -12.72 9.27 -4.81
N ASP A 85 -13.72 8.54 -4.31
CA ASP A 85 -15.00 8.34 -5.00
C ASP A 85 -15.81 9.63 -5.08
N GLU A 86 -15.86 10.42 -4.01
CA GLU A 86 -16.51 11.74 -4.01
C GLU A 86 -15.80 12.72 -4.97
N GLU A 87 -14.46 12.69 -5.01
CA GLU A 87 -13.65 13.50 -5.93
C GLU A 87 -13.90 13.11 -7.40
N LEU A 88 -13.99 11.81 -7.68
CA LEU A 88 -14.34 11.32 -9.01
C LEU A 88 -15.78 11.70 -9.41
N GLU A 89 -16.74 11.56 -8.50
CA GLU A 89 -18.15 11.92 -8.75
C GLU A 89 -18.32 13.43 -8.99
N ASP A 90 -17.58 14.27 -8.28
CA ASP A 90 -17.55 15.72 -8.54
C ASP A 90 -16.94 16.03 -9.91
N ALA A 91 -15.83 15.38 -10.26
CA ALA A 91 -15.19 15.56 -11.56
C ALA A 91 -16.11 15.14 -12.72
N GLU A 92 -16.85 14.03 -12.58
CA GLU A 92 -17.81 13.55 -13.57
C GLU A 92 -19.01 14.48 -13.76
N LYS A 93 -19.46 15.15 -12.70
CA LYS A 93 -20.65 16.02 -12.74
C LYS A 93 -20.34 17.45 -13.15
N ASN A 94 -19.20 17.97 -12.71
CA ASN A 94 -18.92 19.40 -12.70
C ASN A 94 -17.68 19.80 -13.50
N LEU A 95 -16.78 18.87 -13.84
CA LEU A 95 -15.48 19.15 -14.48
C LEU A 95 -15.39 18.50 -15.88
N GLY A 96 -14.16 18.35 -16.39
CA GLY A 96 -13.88 17.81 -17.72
C GLY A 96 -13.12 16.49 -17.69
N GLU A 97 -12.82 15.99 -18.89
CA GLU A 97 -12.12 14.70 -19.08
C GLU A 97 -10.74 14.64 -18.43
N SER A 98 -10.06 15.79 -18.27
CA SER A 98 -8.74 15.84 -17.64
C SER A 98 -8.83 15.57 -16.15
N GLU A 99 -9.78 16.20 -15.46
CA GLU A 99 -10.00 16.02 -14.02
C GLU A 99 -10.54 14.63 -13.70
N ILE A 100 -11.42 14.09 -14.56
CA ILE A 100 -11.90 12.70 -14.44
C ILE A 100 -10.71 11.74 -14.52
N ARG A 101 -9.81 11.95 -15.50
CA ARG A 101 -8.61 11.11 -15.66
C ARG A 101 -7.71 11.16 -14.43
N ASP A 102 -7.48 12.35 -13.87
CA ASP A 102 -6.62 12.53 -12.70
C ASP A 102 -7.24 11.86 -11.45
N ALA A 103 -8.54 12.00 -11.23
CA ALA A 103 -9.25 11.33 -10.14
C ALA A 103 -9.22 9.80 -10.28
N MET A 104 -9.44 9.27 -11.50
CA MET A 104 -9.30 7.84 -11.79
C MET A 104 -7.87 7.34 -11.53
N MET A 105 -6.86 8.12 -11.92
CA MET A 105 -5.45 7.79 -11.71
C MET A 105 -5.10 7.77 -10.21
N ALA A 106 -5.54 8.76 -9.45
CA ALA A 106 -5.35 8.81 -8.00
C ALA A 106 -5.99 7.61 -7.30
N LYS A 107 -7.20 7.22 -7.70
CA LYS A 107 -7.88 6.02 -7.18
C LYS A 107 -7.13 4.74 -7.51
N ALA A 108 -6.66 4.59 -8.75
CA ALA A 108 -5.90 3.42 -9.18
C ALA A 108 -4.56 3.31 -8.44
N GLU A 109 -3.84 4.43 -8.27
CA GLU A 109 -2.61 4.49 -7.48
C GLU A 109 -2.86 4.11 -6.02
N TYR A 110 -3.95 4.59 -5.43
CA TYR A 110 -4.30 4.23 -4.06
C TYR A 110 -4.53 2.73 -3.90
N LEU A 111 -5.34 2.13 -4.78
CA LEU A 111 -5.61 0.69 -4.78
C LEU A 111 -4.34 -0.14 -4.95
N CYS A 112 -3.43 0.30 -5.84
CA CYS A 112 -2.13 -0.34 -6.02
C CYS A 112 -1.28 -0.29 -4.74
N ARG A 113 -1.27 0.87 -4.06
CA ARG A 113 -0.47 1.09 -2.85
C ARG A 113 -0.93 0.24 -1.67
N ILE A 114 -2.24 0.10 -1.46
CA ILE A 114 -2.78 -0.75 -0.39
C ILE A 114 -2.67 -2.25 -0.70
N GLY A 115 -2.22 -2.61 -1.90
CA GLY A 115 -2.11 -3.99 -2.37
C GLY A 115 -3.47 -4.64 -2.61
N ASP A 116 -4.49 -3.86 -2.96
CA ASP A 116 -5.80 -4.42 -3.33
C ASP A 116 -5.74 -4.91 -4.78
N LYS A 117 -5.80 -6.23 -4.93
CA LYS A 117 -5.71 -6.92 -6.23
C LYS A 117 -7.10 -7.33 -6.77
N ARG A 118 -8.17 -6.89 -6.13
CA ARG A 118 -9.54 -7.35 -6.45
C ARG A 118 -10.11 -6.71 -7.70
#